data_AF-A0A0N7KFL5-F1
#
_entry.id   AF-A0A0N7KFL5-F1
#
_cell.length_a   1.000
_cell.length_b   1.000
_cell.length_c   1.000
_cell.angle_alpha   90.00
_cell.angle_beta   90.00
_cell.angle_gamma   90.00
#
_symmetry.space_group_name_H-M   'P 1'
#
loop_
_entity.id
_entity.type
_entity.pdbx_description
1 polymer ?
#
loop_
_entity_poly.entity_id
_entity_poly.type
_entity_poly.pdbx_seq_one_letter_code
_entity_poly.pdbx_strand_id
1 'polypeptide(L)'
;KDTDIIVVCQKGLRSLAACEQLYGAGFQNLFWVQGGLEAAEEEDFEREGPQPFKLAGIGGVSEFFGWTDQQRAQAVKEGLGYRLIFTGRLVGALVLVDALFLGAQRIGPLLQELQSR
;
A
#
# COMPACT_ATOMS: atom_id res chain seq x y z
N LYS A 1 20.83 -21.81 18.02
CA LYS A 1 20.28 -20.70 17.19
C LYS A 1 20.68 -20.92 15.74
N ASP A 2 20.62 -22.19 15.34
CA ASP A 2 21.31 -22.76 14.18
C ASP A 2 20.29 -23.30 13.18
N THR A 3 19.03 -22.91 13.38
CA THR A 3 17.92 -23.16 12.46
C THR A 3 18.07 -22.21 11.28
N ASP A 4 17.84 -22.73 10.08
CA ASP A 4 17.78 -21.91 8.88
C ASP A 4 16.49 -21.08 8.89
N ILE A 5 16.65 -19.76 8.81
CA ILE A 5 15.53 -18.82 8.85
C ILE A 5 15.53 -18.00 7.57
N ILE A 6 14.41 -18.07 6.84
CA ILE A 6 14.14 -17.19 5.70
C ILE A 6 13.21 -16.07 6.17
N VAL A 7 13.62 -14.82 5.96
CA VAL A 7 12.83 -13.63 6.31
C VAL A 7 12.29 -12.99 5.03
N VAL A 8 11.00 -12.71 5.00
CA VAL A 8 10.32 -12.16 3.82
C VAL A 8 9.41 -10.98 4.19
N CYS A 9 9.37 -9.99 3.31
CA CYS A 9 8.48 -8.84 3.36
C CYS A 9 8.16 -8.44 1.91
N GLN A 10 7.40 -7.37 1.70
CA GLN A 10 6.92 -7.03 0.35
C GLN A 10 8.07 -6.80 -0.67
N LYS A 11 9.07 -5.98 -0.32
CA LYS A 11 10.17 -5.56 -1.23
C LYS A 11 11.57 -6.06 -0.82
N GLY A 12 11.67 -6.81 0.28
CA GLY A 12 12.94 -7.32 0.84
C GLY A 12 13.69 -6.38 1.80
N LEU A 13 13.51 -5.05 1.73
CA LEU A 13 14.26 -4.12 2.60
C LEU A 13 14.00 -4.31 4.10
N ARG A 14 12.74 -4.53 4.49
CA ARG A 14 12.40 -4.81 5.89
C ARG A 14 12.92 -6.17 6.34
N SER A 15 13.02 -7.14 5.43
CA SER A 15 13.60 -8.44 5.71
C SER A 15 15.09 -8.31 6.01
N LEU A 16 15.82 -7.53 5.20
CA LEU A 16 17.23 -7.26 5.42
C LEU A 16 17.48 -6.62 6.79
N ALA A 17 16.72 -5.58 7.13
CA ALA A 17 16.81 -4.93 8.44
C ALA A 17 16.45 -5.87 9.60
N ALA A 18 15.50 -6.80 9.40
CA ALA A 18 15.18 -7.81 10.40
C ALA A 18 16.30 -8.86 10.52
N CYS A 19 16.95 -9.25 9.41
CA CYS A 19 18.11 -10.13 9.42
C CYS A 19 19.27 -9.52 10.23
N GLU A 20 19.54 -8.21 10.13
CA GLU A 20 20.55 -7.55 10.96
C GLU A 20 20.24 -7.66 12.47
N GLN A 21 18.97 -7.46 12.86
CA GLN A 21 18.54 -7.61 14.25
C GLN A 21 18.65 -9.04 14.75
N LEU A 22 18.22 -10.02 13.93
CA LEU A 22 18.34 -11.44 14.25
C LEU A 22 19.81 -11.86 14.36
N TYR A 23 20.67 -11.35 13.48
CA TYR A 23 22.10 -11.60 13.54
C TYR A 23 22.69 -11.07 14.86
N GLY A 24 22.35 -9.83 15.24
CA GLY A 24 22.73 -9.26 16.54
C GLY A 24 22.21 -10.04 17.75
N ALA A 25 21.07 -10.73 17.60
CA ALA A 25 20.52 -11.65 18.60
C ALA A 25 21.19 -13.04 18.60
N GLY A 26 22.17 -13.29 17.73
CA GLY A 26 22.98 -14.52 17.68
C GLY A 26 22.42 -15.63 16.78
N PHE A 27 21.50 -15.32 15.86
CA PHE A 27 21.14 -16.24 14.79
C PHE A 27 22.19 -16.20 13.67
N GLN A 28 22.57 -17.36 13.15
CA GLN A 28 23.69 -17.46 12.19
C GLN A 28 23.24 -17.81 10.77
N ASN A 29 22.18 -18.61 10.62
CA ASN A 29 21.68 -19.07 9.32
C ASN A 29 20.48 -18.24 8.89
N LEU A 30 20.75 -17.01 8.45
CA LEU A 30 19.73 -16.04 8.06
C LEU A 30 19.76 -15.79 6.55
N PHE A 31 18.60 -15.90 5.93
CA PHE A 31 18.40 -15.65 4.50
C PHE A 31 17.23 -14.68 4.32
N TRP A 32 17.24 -13.89 3.24
CA TRP A 32 16.08 -13.09 2.86
C TRP A 32 15.81 -13.19 1.37
N VAL A 33 14.54 -13.04 0.99
CA VAL A 33 14.13 -13.04 -0.42
C VAL A 33 14.47 -11.69 -1.04
N GLN A 34 15.37 -11.68 -2.02
CA GLN A 34 15.71 -10.47 -2.76
C GLN A 34 14.49 -9.99 -3.56
N GLY A 35 14.12 -8.72 -3.41
CA GLY A 35 12.90 -8.18 -4.00
C GLY A 35 11.61 -8.53 -3.26
N GLY A 36 11.67 -9.39 -2.23
CA GLY A 36 10.54 -9.75 -1.38
C GLY A 36 9.42 -10.50 -2.12
N LEU A 37 8.22 -10.45 -1.56
CA LEU A 37 7.01 -11.08 -2.13
C LEU A 37 6.61 -10.51 -3.51
N GLU A 38 7.11 -9.33 -3.89
CA GLU A 38 6.92 -8.80 -5.24
C GLU A 38 7.69 -9.56 -6.32
N ALA A 39 8.80 -10.20 -5.95
CA ALA A 39 9.63 -10.99 -6.86
C ALA A 39 9.24 -12.48 -6.87
N ALA A 40 8.45 -12.93 -5.90
CA ALA A 40 8.00 -14.32 -5.80
C ALA A 40 6.88 -14.61 -6.81
N GLU A 41 6.95 -15.76 -7.45
CA GLU A 41 5.86 -16.34 -8.23
C GLU A 41 4.89 -17.12 -7.32
N GLU A 42 3.73 -17.52 -7.85
CA GLU A 42 2.68 -18.15 -7.03
C GLU A 42 3.09 -19.54 -6.52
N GLU A 43 4.03 -20.19 -7.19
CA GLU A 43 4.55 -21.51 -6.86
C GLU A 43 5.70 -21.49 -5.85
N ASP A 44 6.31 -20.32 -5.60
CA ASP A 44 7.48 -20.18 -4.73
C ASP A 44 7.13 -20.38 -3.25
N PHE A 45 5.89 -20.05 -2.86
CA PHE A 45 5.41 -20.16 -1.48
C PHE A 45 3.96 -20.64 -1.44
N GLU A 46 3.63 -21.42 -0.40
CA GLU A 46 2.24 -21.73 -0.10
C GLU A 46 1.48 -20.45 0.29
N ARG A 47 0.36 -20.20 -0.39
CA ARG A 47 -0.46 -19.01 -0.18
C ARG A 47 -1.69 -19.33 0.64
N GLU A 48 -1.89 -18.54 1.70
CA GLU A 48 -3.18 -18.47 2.38
C GLU A 48 -4.03 -17.33 1.79
N GLY A 49 -5.21 -17.68 1.28
CA GLY A 49 -6.18 -16.72 0.74
C GLY A 49 -6.06 -16.45 -0.78
N PRO A 50 -6.98 -15.64 -1.33
CA PRO A 50 -7.09 -15.42 -2.78
C PRO A 50 -6.13 -14.35 -3.33
N GLN A 51 -5.52 -13.52 -2.46
CA GLN A 51 -4.77 -12.34 -2.88
C GLN A 51 -3.35 -12.70 -3.34
N PRO A 52 -2.92 -12.35 -4.56
CA PRO A 52 -1.55 -12.58 -5.03
C PRO A 52 -0.49 -11.94 -4.13
N PHE A 53 0.65 -12.62 -3.92
CA PHE A 53 1.76 -12.12 -3.10
C PHE A 53 2.28 -10.75 -3.54
N LYS A 54 2.32 -10.51 -4.86
CA LYS A 54 2.70 -9.24 -5.47
C LYS A 54 1.84 -8.06 -5.00
N LEU A 55 0.64 -8.32 -4.49
CA LEU A 55 -0.32 -7.34 -4.02
C LEU A 55 -0.61 -7.43 -2.51
N ALA A 56 -0.12 -8.46 -1.83
CA ALA A 56 -0.47 -8.76 -0.43
C ALA A 56 -0.06 -7.66 0.55
N GLY A 57 1.02 -6.92 0.27
CA GLY A 57 1.49 -5.81 1.09
C GLY A 57 0.85 -4.45 0.77
N ILE A 58 -0.12 -4.41 -0.15
CA ILE A 58 -0.79 -3.18 -0.57
C ILE A 58 -2.09 -3.02 0.21
N GLY A 59 -2.28 -1.87 0.84
CA GLY A 59 -3.47 -1.57 1.61
C GLY A 59 -3.72 -0.07 1.78
N GLY A 60 -4.90 0.25 2.29
CA GLY A 60 -5.28 1.62 2.69
C GLY A 60 -5.35 2.59 1.51
N VAL A 61 -4.81 3.80 1.71
CA VAL A 61 -4.82 4.87 0.69
C VAL A 61 -4.11 4.42 -0.60
N SER A 62 -3.07 3.59 -0.45
CA SER A 62 -2.34 3.04 -1.59
C SER A 62 -3.20 2.16 -2.47
N GLU A 63 -3.93 1.26 -1.82
CA GLU A 63 -4.85 0.36 -2.49
C GLU A 63 -5.97 1.15 -3.18
N PHE A 64 -6.50 2.16 -2.50
CA PHE A 64 -7.59 2.98 -3.01
C PHE A 64 -7.20 3.75 -4.29
N PHE A 65 -6.04 4.40 -4.32
CA PHE A 65 -5.62 5.22 -5.47
C PHE A 65 -4.82 4.47 -6.53
N GLY A 66 -4.40 3.23 -6.29
CA GLY A 66 -3.71 2.44 -7.32
C GLY A 66 -2.30 2.94 -7.65
N TRP A 67 -1.66 3.64 -6.71
CA TRP A 67 -0.42 4.38 -6.97
C TRP A 67 0.86 3.54 -6.88
N THR A 68 0.76 2.24 -6.59
CA THR A 68 1.91 1.35 -6.47
C THR A 68 2.33 0.82 -7.84
N ASP A 69 3.61 0.46 -7.99
CA ASP A 69 4.12 -0.12 -9.24
C ASP A 69 3.41 -1.44 -9.59
N GLN A 70 3.10 -2.26 -8.59
CA GLN A 70 2.43 -3.54 -8.77
C GLN A 70 0.98 -3.37 -9.22
N GLN A 71 0.23 -2.42 -8.64
CA GLN A 71 -1.12 -2.09 -9.12
C GLN A 71 -1.09 -1.50 -10.53
N ARG A 72 -0.08 -0.70 -10.88
CA ARG A 72 0.10 -0.21 -12.25
C ARG A 72 0.41 -1.35 -13.23
N ALA A 73 1.28 -2.28 -12.85
CA ALA A 73 1.60 -3.45 -13.66
C ALA A 73 0.35 -4.33 -13.87
N GLN A 74 -0.48 -4.50 -12.84
CA GLN A 74 -1.77 -5.18 -12.96
C GLN A 74 -2.77 -4.37 -13.81
N ALA A 75 -2.82 -3.05 -13.67
CA ALA A 75 -3.67 -2.17 -14.47
C ALA A 75 -3.40 -2.29 -15.97
N VAL A 76 -2.14 -2.46 -16.36
CA VAL A 76 -1.77 -2.70 -17.75
C VAL A 76 -2.33 -4.02 -18.26
N LYS A 77 -2.43 -5.05 -17.41
CA LYS A 77 -3.02 -6.35 -17.76
C LYS A 77 -4.55 -6.28 -17.84
N GLU A 78 -5.21 -5.57 -16.91
CA GLU A 78 -6.68 -5.51 -16.82
C GLU A 78 -7.33 -4.45 -17.74
N GLY A 79 -6.54 -3.53 -18.29
CA GLY A 79 -6.96 -2.63 -19.37
C GLY A 79 -7.66 -1.35 -18.92
N LEU A 80 -8.52 -0.81 -19.80
CA LEU A 80 -9.07 0.55 -19.68
C LEU A 80 -9.97 0.74 -18.45
N GLY A 81 -10.78 -0.26 -18.10
CA GLY A 81 -11.71 -0.19 -16.97
C GLY A 81 -10.99 0.03 -15.64
N TYR A 82 -9.90 -0.70 -15.42
CA TYR A 82 -9.08 -0.57 -14.23
C TYR A 82 -8.48 0.83 -14.10
N ARG A 83 -7.97 1.40 -15.20
CA ARG A 83 -7.43 2.77 -15.24
C ARG A 83 -8.48 3.84 -14.95
N LEU A 84 -9.69 3.66 -15.47
CA LEU A 84 -10.81 4.59 -15.23
C LEU A 84 -11.23 4.62 -13.77
N ILE A 85 -11.22 3.48 -13.07
CA ILE A 85 -11.56 3.41 -11.65
C ILE A 85 -10.63 4.28 -10.81
N PHE A 86 -9.30 4.11 -10.94
CA PHE A 86 -8.35 4.90 -10.15
C PHE A 86 -8.37 6.38 -10.52
N THR A 87 -8.53 6.68 -11.81
CA THR A 87 -8.67 8.07 -12.28
C THR A 87 -9.93 8.71 -11.69
N GLY A 88 -11.06 8.01 -11.71
CA GLY A 88 -12.31 8.48 -11.11
C GLY A 88 -12.20 8.68 -9.61
N ARG A 89 -11.54 7.77 -8.88
CA ARG A 89 -11.27 7.92 -7.44
C ARG A 89 -10.43 9.17 -7.16
N LEU A 90 -9.39 9.42 -7.94
CA LEU A 90 -8.55 10.60 -7.80
C LEU A 90 -9.32 11.90 -8.06
N VAL A 91 -10.06 11.97 -9.18
CA VAL A 91 -10.88 13.14 -9.52
C VAL A 91 -11.94 13.38 -8.45
N GLY A 92 -12.62 12.33 -7.99
CA GLY A 92 -13.62 12.44 -6.92
C GLY A 92 -13.02 12.97 -5.61
N ALA A 93 -11.82 12.53 -5.24
CA ALA A 93 -11.12 13.03 -4.06
C ALA A 93 -10.79 14.53 -4.18
N LEU A 94 -10.32 14.97 -5.35
CA LEU A 94 -10.05 16.40 -5.61
C LEU A 94 -11.33 17.24 -5.49
N VAL A 95 -12.41 16.81 -6.13
CA VAL A 95 -13.71 17.50 -6.06
C VAL A 95 -14.23 17.58 -4.63
N LEU A 96 -14.07 16.50 -3.85
CA LEU A 96 -14.47 16.48 -2.45
C LEU A 96 -13.66 17.48 -1.61
N VAL A 97 -12.34 17.52 -1.80
CA VAL A 97 -11.46 18.47 -1.11
C VAL A 97 -11.84 19.91 -1.43
N ASP A 98 -12.11 20.22 -2.71
CA ASP A 98 -12.55 21.54 -3.14
C ASP A 98 -13.90 21.93 -2.54
N ALA A 99 -14.86 21.01 -2.53
CA ALA A 99 -16.18 21.23 -1.92
C ALA A 99 -16.08 21.48 -0.41
N LEU A 100 -15.23 20.73 0.30
CA LEU A 100 -14.96 20.94 1.71
C LEU A 100 -14.28 22.29 1.97
N PHE A 101 -13.33 22.68 1.13
CA PHE A 101 -12.65 23.97 1.23
C PHE A 101 -13.61 25.14 1.03
N LEU A 102 -14.44 25.10 -0.02
CA LEU A 102 -15.47 26.11 -0.27
C LEU A 102 -16.53 26.13 0.84
N GLY A 103 -16.96 24.97 1.32
CA GLY A 103 -17.88 24.86 2.45
C GLY A 103 -17.33 25.49 3.72
N ALA A 104 -16.07 25.22 4.07
CA ALA A 104 -15.40 25.79 5.23
C ALA A 104 -15.34 27.33 5.17
N GLN A 105 -15.09 27.90 3.99
CA GLN A 105 -15.11 29.36 3.80
C GLN A 105 -16.49 29.98 4.07
N ARG A 106 -17.58 29.25 3.77
CA ARG A 106 -18.96 29.71 3.98
C ARG A 106 -19.42 29.61 5.44
N ILE A 107 -18.79 28.77 6.25
CA ILE A 107 -19.15 28.56 7.67
C ILE A 107 -18.82 29.78 8.53
N GLY A 108 -17.73 30.50 8.26
CA GLY A 108 -17.32 31.68 9.04
C GLY A 108 -18.41 32.76 9.13
N PRO A 109 -18.92 33.26 7.99
CA PRO A 109 -20.02 34.24 7.97
C PRO A 109 -21.30 33.71 8.64
N LEU A 110 -21.60 32.42 8.47
CA LEU A 110 -22.80 31.77 9.01
C LEU A 110 -22.76 31.68 10.55
N LEU A 111 -21.59 31.42 11.12
CA LEU A 111 -21.37 31.44 12.57
C LEU A 111 -21.49 32.87 13.14
N GLN A 112 -21.03 33.89 12.41
CA GLN A 112 -21.17 35.28 12.82
C GLN A 112 -22.65 35.72 12.84
N GLU A 113 -23.45 35.34 11.84
CA GLU A 113 -24.89 35.59 11.84
C GLU A 113 -25.60 34.91 13.03
N LEU A 114 -25.23 33.67 13.34
CA LEU A 114 -25.80 32.93 14.48
C LEU A 114 -25.42 33.53 15.84
N GLN A 115 -24.22 34.11 15.99
CA GLN A 115 -23.78 34.79 17.21
C GLN A 115 -24.38 36.18 17.38
N SER A 116 -24.83 36.80 16.29
CA SER A 116 -25.43 38.14 16.29
C SER A 116 -26.93 38.16 16.59
N ARG A 117 -27.57 36.99 16.72
CA ARG A 117 -28.96 36.82 17.17
C ARG A 117 -29.00 36.43 18.64
#